data_AF-A0A7J5GPF9-F1
#
_entry.id   AF-A0A7J5GPF9-F1
#
_cell.length_a   1.000
_cell.length_b   1.000
_cell.length_c   1.000
_cell.angle_alpha   90.00
_cell.angle_beta   90.00
_cell.angle_gamma   90.00
#
_symmetry.space_group_name_H-M   'P 1'
#
loop_
_entity.id
_entity.type
_entity.pdbx_description
1 polymer ?
#
loop_
_entity_poly.entity_id
_entity_poly.type
_entity_poly.pdbx_seq_one_letter_code
_entity_poly.pdbx_strand_id
1 'polypeptide(L)'
;MRRHKLNWIWIILLGLFVGSCEDYLDRSPDDGLSEDDVYKDYSSLLGFMDRIFQNDDILIFTHGINSYSNTYVTVGKLSDEYASVRDNDPSKFVNAGNWLENAGTRFEIGSKSDGKNFKSAISRAYTGLRIVNRVISGVDQVKSITDAQ
;
A
#
# COMPACT_ATOMS: atom_id res chain seq x y z
N MET A 1 42.36 -13.21 2.33
CA MET A 1 40.94 -13.04 2.73
C MET A 1 40.80 -11.73 3.51
N ARG A 2 40.28 -10.66 2.87
CA ARG A 2 40.05 -9.35 3.51
C ARG A 2 38.78 -9.44 4.36
N ARG A 3 38.92 -9.32 5.69
CA ARG A 3 37.79 -9.27 6.61
C ARG A 3 37.11 -7.90 6.48
N HIS A 4 35.92 -7.85 5.90
CA HIS A 4 35.08 -6.66 5.96
C HIS A 4 34.66 -6.45 7.42
N LYS A 5 35.25 -5.47 8.10
CA LYS A 5 34.72 -5.01 9.40
C LYS A 5 33.45 -4.22 9.09
N LEU A 6 32.30 -4.89 9.19
CA LEU A 6 31.00 -4.25 9.02
C LEU A 6 30.85 -3.20 10.14
N ASN A 7 30.81 -1.93 9.76
CA ASN A 7 30.85 -0.81 10.71
C ASN A 7 29.43 -0.63 11.29
N TRP A 8 29.21 -1.06 12.53
CA TRP A 8 27.91 -1.04 13.22
C TRP A 8 27.29 0.36 13.28
N ILE A 9 28.13 1.39 13.24
CA ILE A 9 27.74 2.80 13.16
C ILE A 9 26.83 3.07 11.94
N TRP A 10 27.08 2.44 10.80
CA TRP A 10 26.25 2.61 9.60
C TRP A 10 24.87 1.97 9.74
N ILE A 11 24.76 0.87 10.48
CA ILE A 11 23.49 0.17 10.74
C ILE A 11 22.61 1.01 11.69
N ILE A 12 23.23 1.58 12.73
CA ILE A 12 22.53 2.45 13.69
C ILE A 12 22.09 3.76 13.03
N LEU A 13 22.93 4.36 12.18
CA LEU A 13 22.58 5.54 11.40
C LEU A 13 21.41 5.26 10.44
N LEU A 14 21.39 4.10 9.77
CA LEU A 14 20.28 3.70 8.90
C LEU A 14 18.95 3.56 9.70
N GLY A 15 19.02 3.07 10.93
CA GLY A 15 17.86 2.94 11.84
C GLY A 15 17.28 4.28 12.32
N LEU A 16 18.06 5.35 12.34
CA LEU A 16 17.56 6.69 12.73
C LEU A 16 16.83 7.41 11.60
N PHE A 17 17.18 7.14 10.33
CA PHE A 17 16.52 7.77 9.19
C PHE A 17 15.15 7.17 8.85
N VAL A 18 14.84 5.95 9.29
CA VAL A 18 13.53 5.32 9.04
C VAL A 18 12.39 5.88 9.92
N GLY A 19 12.70 6.58 11.01
CA GLY A 19 11.67 7.23 11.85
C GLY A 19 11.06 8.49 11.23
N SER A 20 11.77 9.15 10.30
CA SER A 20 11.33 10.44 9.73
C SER A 20 10.41 10.32 8.51
N CYS A 21 9.99 9.10 8.12
CA CYS A 21 9.00 8.87 7.07
C CYS A 21 7.56 8.75 7.57
N GLU A 22 7.34 8.77 8.89
CA GLU A 22 5.99 8.70 9.46
C GLU A 22 5.16 9.94 9.08
N ASP A 23 5.70 11.15 9.21
CA ASP A 23 5.02 12.39 8.82
C ASP A 23 4.55 12.42 7.34
N TYR A 24 5.27 11.71 6.45
CA TYR A 24 4.88 11.58 5.04
C TYR A 24 3.71 10.60 4.83
N LEU A 25 3.58 9.62 5.72
CA LEU A 25 2.42 8.74 5.80
C LEU A 25 1.24 9.47 6.43
N ASP A 26 1.45 10.23 7.50
CA ASP A 26 0.37 10.83 8.28
C ASP A 26 -0.38 11.96 7.57
N ARG A 27 0.20 12.51 6.50
CA ARG A 27 -0.50 13.43 5.61
C ARG A 27 -1.49 12.66 4.72
N SER A 28 -2.63 12.32 5.32
CA SER A 28 -3.82 11.83 4.63
C SER A 28 -4.18 12.80 3.49
N PRO A 29 -4.45 12.30 2.27
CA PRO A 29 -5.28 13.02 1.31
C PRO A 29 -6.58 13.48 2.00
N ASP A 30 -7.17 14.58 1.52
CA ASP A 30 -8.49 15.01 1.99
C ASP A 30 -9.53 13.95 1.60
N ASP A 31 -9.80 13.04 2.54
CA ASP A 31 -10.71 11.92 2.36
C ASP A 31 -12.18 12.34 2.47
N GLY A 32 -12.46 13.64 2.62
CA GLY A 32 -13.79 14.22 2.78
C GLY A 32 -14.45 13.93 4.13
N LEU A 33 -13.69 13.39 5.10
CA LEU A 33 -14.17 13.09 6.46
C LEU A 33 -13.40 13.94 7.47
N SER A 34 -14.15 14.65 8.31
CA SER A 34 -13.56 15.39 9.43
C SER A 34 -13.06 14.43 10.50
N GLU A 35 -12.07 14.87 11.30
CA GLU A 35 -11.61 14.08 12.45
C GLU A 35 -12.73 13.85 13.47
N ASP A 36 -13.61 14.84 13.64
CA ASP A 36 -14.78 14.74 14.52
C ASP A 36 -15.73 13.61 14.09
N ASP A 37 -15.89 13.38 12.78
CA ASP A 37 -16.73 12.30 12.25
C ASP A 37 -16.09 10.92 12.45
N VAL A 38 -14.77 10.83 12.27
CA VAL A 38 -14.00 9.58 12.39
C VAL A 38 -13.92 9.12 13.85
N TYR A 39 -13.65 10.04 14.79
CA TYR A 39 -13.45 9.70 16.21
C TYR A 39 -14.70 9.84 17.08
N LYS A 40 -15.87 10.06 16.47
CA LYS A 40 -17.15 10.24 17.18
C LYS A 40 -17.49 9.10 18.15
N ASP A 41 -17.42 7.87 17.67
CA ASP A 41 -17.74 6.66 18.43
C ASP A 41 -17.01 5.45 17.82
N TYR A 42 -17.06 4.31 18.53
CA TYR A 42 -16.42 3.07 18.07
C TYR A 42 -16.89 2.64 16.68
N SER A 43 -18.17 2.83 16.35
CA SER A 43 -18.72 2.40 15.06
C SER A 43 -18.23 3.29 13.91
N SER A 44 -18.06 4.60 14.14
CA SER A 44 -17.42 5.51 13.20
C SER A 44 -15.96 5.13 12.95
N LEU A 45 -15.17 4.89 14.00
CA LEU A 45 -13.77 4.52 13.88
C LEU A 45 -13.61 3.17 13.17
N LEU A 46 -14.45 2.19 13.53
CA LEU A 46 -14.52 0.88 12.88
C LEU A 46 -14.90 1.02 11.40
N GLY A 47 -15.93 1.81 11.09
CA GLY A 47 -16.36 2.06 9.71
C GLY A 47 -15.29 2.76 8.86
N PHE A 48 -14.51 3.65 9.48
CA PHE A 48 -13.34 4.25 8.84
C PHE A 48 -12.25 3.20 8.57
N MET A 49 -11.95 2.34 9.54
CA MET A 49 -11.00 1.23 9.37
C MET A 49 -11.46 0.25 8.28
N ASP A 50 -12.75 -0.09 8.22
CA ASP A 50 -13.33 -1.01 7.24
C ASP A 50 -13.11 -0.57 5.79
N ARG A 51 -12.82 0.71 5.54
CA ARG A 51 -12.46 1.21 4.21
C ARG A 51 -11.25 0.50 3.62
N ILE A 52 -10.34 -0.02 4.46
CA ILE A 52 -9.20 -0.86 4.06
C ILE A 52 -9.65 -2.04 3.17
N PHE A 53 -10.81 -2.61 3.50
CA PHE A 53 -11.40 -3.76 2.81
C PHE A 53 -12.34 -3.35 1.68
N GLN A 54 -12.70 -2.07 1.60
CA GLN A 54 -13.59 -1.53 0.57
C GLN A 54 -12.80 -0.92 -0.58
N ASN A 55 -13.47 -0.77 -1.73
CA ASN A 55 -12.95 -0.08 -2.92
C ASN A 55 -11.58 -0.60 -3.41
N ASP A 56 -11.21 -1.82 -3.05
CA ASP A 56 -9.95 -2.45 -3.42
C ASP A 56 -8.71 -1.63 -2.96
N ASP A 57 -8.82 -0.88 -1.85
CA ASP A 57 -7.72 -0.03 -1.37
C ASP A 57 -6.53 -0.83 -0.83
N ILE A 58 -6.75 -1.96 -0.16
CA ILE A 58 -5.66 -2.90 0.21
C ILE A 58 -5.83 -4.27 -0.46
N LEU A 59 -7.01 -4.89 -0.31
CA LEU A 59 -7.21 -6.25 -0.79
C LEU A 59 -7.51 -6.25 -2.30
N ILE A 60 -6.63 -6.87 -3.08
CA ILE A 60 -6.92 -7.18 -4.48
C ILE A 60 -7.89 -8.36 -4.50
N PHE A 61 -9.11 -8.12 -4.97
CA PHE A 61 -10.07 -9.20 -5.17
C PHE A 61 -9.58 -10.07 -6.34
N THR A 62 -9.12 -11.29 -6.06
CA THR A 62 -8.57 -12.18 -7.10
C THR A 62 -9.62 -12.55 -8.16
N HIS A 63 -10.89 -12.62 -7.79
CA HIS A 63 -12.00 -12.79 -8.73
C HIS A 63 -12.30 -11.53 -9.57
N GLY A 64 -11.82 -10.36 -9.13
CA GLY A 64 -11.90 -9.07 -9.82
C GLY A 64 -10.60 -8.68 -10.51
N ILE A 65 -9.69 -9.62 -10.79
CA ILE A 65 -8.36 -9.30 -11.36
C ILE A 65 -8.44 -8.53 -12.69
N ASN A 66 -9.58 -8.64 -13.40
CA ASN A 66 -9.86 -7.90 -14.63
C ASN A 66 -10.35 -6.46 -14.42
N SER A 67 -10.71 -6.10 -13.20
CA SER A 67 -11.21 -4.79 -12.81
C SER A 67 -10.10 -3.76 -12.58
N TYR A 68 -8.84 -4.18 -12.58
CA TYR A 68 -7.72 -3.28 -12.34
C TYR A 68 -6.67 -3.35 -13.44
N SER A 69 -6.14 -2.18 -13.76
CA SER A 69 -5.31 -1.98 -14.93
C SER A 69 -3.89 -2.56 -14.77
N ASN A 70 -3.41 -2.64 -13.52
CA ASN A 70 -2.03 -3.00 -13.17
C ASN A 70 -1.89 -4.28 -12.31
N THR A 71 -2.96 -5.01 -12.03
CA THR A 71 -2.99 -6.12 -11.05
C THR A 71 -2.52 -7.46 -11.57
N TYR A 72 -2.10 -7.54 -12.82
CA TYR A 72 -1.70 -8.81 -13.38
C TYR A 72 -0.25 -9.16 -13.08
N VAL A 73 0.60 -8.26 -12.59
CA VAL A 73 1.96 -8.66 -12.17
C VAL A 73 1.93 -8.99 -10.69
N THR A 74 1.83 -10.28 -10.37
CA THR A 74 2.10 -10.77 -9.02
C THR A 74 3.58 -11.11 -8.90
N VAL A 75 4.12 -11.13 -7.67
CA VAL A 75 5.50 -11.56 -7.40
C VAL A 75 5.75 -12.97 -7.98
N GLY A 76 4.71 -13.82 -8.01
CA GLY A 76 4.77 -15.13 -8.66
C GLY A 76 5.24 -15.04 -10.12
N LYS A 77 4.78 -14.05 -10.90
CA LYS A 77 5.17 -13.88 -12.31
C LYS A 77 6.64 -13.50 -12.53
N LEU A 78 7.33 -13.10 -11.47
CA LEU A 78 8.78 -12.84 -11.47
C LEU A 78 9.59 -14.09 -11.10
N SER A 79 8.93 -15.11 -10.56
CA SER A 79 9.52 -16.43 -10.31
C SER A 79 9.43 -17.30 -11.55
N ASP A 80 10.36 -18.24 -11.65
CA ASP A 80 10.39 -19.36 -12.57
C ASP A 80 9.21 -20.34 -12.40
N GLU A 81 8.52 -20.32 -11.26
CA GLU A 81 7.41 -21.23 -10.95
C GLU A 81 6.06 -20.81 -11.54
N TYR A 82 5.95 -19.58 -12.08
CA TYR A 82 4.68 -19.06 -12.58
C TYR A 82 4.68 -18.94 -14.10
N ALA A 83 3.76 -19.65 -14.74
CA ALA A 83 3.48 -19.51 -16.17
C ALA A 83 2.18 -18.73 -16.39
N SER A 84 2.20 -17.80 -17.34
CA SER A 84 0.99 -17.15 -17.84
C SER A 84 0.74 -17.51 -19.29
N VAL A 85 -0.50 -17.91 -19.59
CA VAL A 85 -0.96 -18.23 -20.94
C VAL A 85 -1.52 -17.01 -21.69
N ARG A 86 -1.40 -15.81 -21.13
CA ARG A 86 -1.97 -14.59 -21.69
C ARG A 86 -1.03 -13.94 -22.71
N ASP A 87 -1.58 -13.56 -23.87
CA ASP A 87 -0.79 -12.96 -24.95
C ASP A 87 -0.15 -11.61 -24.57
N ASN A 88 -0.89 -10.72 -23.91
CA ASN A 88 -0.39 -9.44 -23.44
C ASN A 88 -0.22 -9.46 -21.91
N ASP A 89 0.55 -10.42 -21.41
CA ASP A 89 0.89 -10.45 -19.99
C ASP A 89 1.87 -9.32 -19.65
N PRO A 90 1.54 -8.43 -18.69
CA PRO A 90 2.45 -7.41 -18.22
C PRO A 90 3.78 -7.95 -17.67
N SER A 91 3.86 -9.21 -17.23
CA SER A 91 5.12 -9.82 -16.78
C SER A 91 6.17 -9.91 -17.89
N LYS A 92 5.75 -9.96 -19.16
CA LYS A 92 6.70 -9.92 -20.30
C LYS A 92 7.54 -8.64 -20.30
N PHE A 93 6.96 -7.53 -19.86
CA PHE A 93 7.66 -6.25 -19.74
C PHE A 93 8.73 -6.30 -18.65
N VAL A 94 8.37 -6.81 -17.47
CA VAL A 94 9.28 -6.88 -16.33
C VAL A 94 10.38 -7.93 -16.55
N ASN A 95 10.02 -9.10 -17.08
CA ASN A 95 10.96 -10.19 -17.39
C ASN A 95 11.92 -9.83 -18.55
N ALA A 96 11.62 -8.81 -19.35
CA ALA A 96 12.55 -8.23 -20.33
C ALA A 96 13.61 -7.31 -19.68
N GLY A 97 13.60 -7.16 -18.34
CA GLY A 97 14.51 -6.30 -17.59
C GLY A 97 14.07 -4.85 -17.50
N ASN A 98 12.84 -4.53 -17.91
CA ASN A 98 12.29 -3.19 -17.78
C ASN A 98 11.44 -3.07 -16.51
N TRP A 99 11.97 -2.34 -15.53
CA TRP A 99 11.34 -2.16 -14.21
C TRP A 99 10.63 -0.82 -14.06
N LEU A 100 10.80 0.09 -15.03
CA LEU A 100 10.23 1.42 -15.06
C LEU A 100 9.25 1.53 -16.24
N GLU A 101 7.95 1.36 -15.95
CA GLU A 101 6.89 1.60 -16.92
C GLU A 101 6.73 3.11 -17.13
N ASN A 102 6.46 3.56 -18.36
CA ASN A 102 6.30 5.01 -18.65
C ASN A 102 5.25 5.30 -19.73
N ALA A 103 4.74 4.27 -20.41
CA ALA A 103 3.85 4.35 -21.55
C ALA A 103 2.42 3.94 -21.21
N GLY A 104 2.22 3.03 -20.23
CA GLY A 104 0.91 2.50 -19.87
C GLY A 104 0.70 2.26 -18.37
N THR A 105 -0.32 1.44 -18.08
CA THR A 105 -0.84 1.10 -16.74
C THR A 105 -0.37 -0.28 -16.27
N ARG A 106 0.75 -0.80 -16.78
CA ARG A 106 1.07 -2.24 -16.77
C ARG A 106 1.75 -2.75 -15.50
N PHE A 107 2.55 -1.92 -14.83
CA PHE A 107 3.39 -2.30 -13.69
C PHE A 107 3.38 -1.24 -12.57
N GLU A 108 4.22 -1.40 -11.54
CA GLU A 108 4.33 -0.52 -10.38
C GLU A 108 4.97 0.84 -10.70
N ILE A 109 6.28 0.86 -10.94
CA ILE A 109 7.06 2.09 -10.91
C ILE A 109 6.98 2.82 -12.26
N GLY A 110 6.68 4.11 -12.19
CA GLY A 110 6.58 5.03 -13.34
C GLY A 110 5.31 4.89 -14.18
N SER A 111 4.48 3.89 -13.87
CA SER A 111 3.27 3.61 -14.63
C SER A 111 2.29 4.79 -14.55
N LYS A 112 1.72 5.14 -15.70
CA LYS A 112 0.73 6.21 -15.79
C LYS A 112 -0.59 5.70 -15.22
N SER A 113 -1.13 6.42 -14.23
CA SER A 113 -2.49 6.16 -13.74
C SER A 113 -3.50 6.46 -14.85
N ASP A 114 -4.49 5.58 -15.01
CA ASP A 114 -5.69 5.81 -15.84
C ASP A 114 -6.88 6.35 -15.03
N GLY A 115 -6.63 6.84 -13.81
CA GLY A 115 -7.64 7.31 -12.89
C GLY A 115 -8.11 6.21 -11.95
N LYS A 116 -9.42 5.98 -11.87
CA LYS A 116 -10.06 5.22 -10.78
C LYS A 116 -9.63 3.75 -10.67
N ASN A 117 -9.19 3.13 -11.76
CA ASN A 117 -8.93 1.68 -11.83
C ASN A 117 -7.44 1.33 -11.67
N PHE A 118 -6.54 2.32 -11.78
CA PHE A 118 -5.12 2.15 -11.49
C PHE A 118 -4.84 2.36 -10.01
N LYS A 119 -4.53 1.27 -9.31
CA LYS A 119 -4.00 1.32 -7.95
C LYS A 119 -2.85 0.32 -7.85
N SER A 120 -1.62 0.81 -7.94
CA SER A 120 -0.42 -0.04 -7.82
C SER A 120 -0.37 -0.66 -6.43
N ALA A 121 0.25 -1.83 -6.28
CA ALA A 121 0.45 -2.48 -5.00
C ALA A 121 1.11 -1.54 -3.99
N ILE A 122 2.08 -0.73 -4.43
CA ILE A 122 2.69 0.33 -3.61
C ILE A 122 1.63 1.35 -3.19
N SER A 123 0.87 1.93 -4.12
CA SER A 123 -0.15 2.93 -3.78
C SER A 123 -1.24 2.38 -2.86
N ARG A 124 -1.67 1.13 -3.05
CA ARG A 124 -2.64 0.43 -2.21
C ARG A 124 -2.12 0.23 -0.79
N ALA A 125 -0.90 -0.30 -0.68
CA ALA A 125 -0.24 -0.49 0.61
C ALA A 125 -0.10 0.84 1.36
N TYR A 126 0.30 1.91 0.67
CA TYR A 126 0.40 3.23 1.27
C TYR A 126 -0.96 3.75 1.75
N THR A 127 -2.03 3.70 0.94
CA THR A 127 -3.38 4.09 1.38
C THR A 127 -3.81 3.32 2.63
N GLY A 128 -3.57 2.02 2.63
CA GLY A 128 -3.86 1.16 3.76
C GLY A 128 -3.12 1.52 5.04
N LEU A 129 -1.80 1.67 4.94
CA LEU A 129 -0.94 2.06 6.06
C LEU A 129 -1.37 3.39 6.66
N ARG A 130 -1.81 4.35 5.83
CA ARG A 130 -2.32 5.64 6.31
C ARG A 130 -3.59 5.50 7.14
N ILE A 131 -4.56 4.71 6.69
CA ILE A 131 -5.79 4.47 7.43
C ILE A 131 -5.46 3.83 8.78
N VAL A 132 -4.61 2.79 8.78
CA VAL A 132 -4.20 2.10 10.01
C VAL A 132 -3.46 3.04 10.97
N ASN A 133 -2.48 3.81 10.48
CA ASN A 133 -1.74 4.77 11.30
C ASN A 133 -2.67 5.79 11.95
N ARG A 134 -3.65 6.32 11.19
CA ARG A 134 -4.64 7.26 11.71
C ARG A 134 -5.55 6.65 12.76
N VAL A 135 -5.96 5.39 12.57
CA VAL A 135 -6.74 4.65 13.59
C VAL A 135 -5.91 4.47 14.86
N ILE A 136 -4.65 4.02 14.74
CA ILE A 136 -3.76 3.80 15.88
C ILE A 136 -3.48 5.10 16.65
N SER A 137 -3.25 6.21 15.95
CA SER A 137 -2.93 7.50 16.59
C SER A 137 -4.14 8.18 17.23
N GLY A 138 -5.34 7.95 16.71
CA GLY A 138 -6.58 8.58 17.19
C GLY A 138 -7.47 7.70 18.07
N VAL A 139 -7.09 6.44 18.30
CA VAL A 139 -7.92 5.47 19.06
C VAL A 139 -8.31 5.98 20.45
N ASP A 140 -7.41 6.68 21.14
CA ASP A 140 -7.62 7.21 22.49
C ASP A 140 -8.66 8.35 22.55
N GLN A 141 -9.01 8.95 21.40
CA GLN A 141 -10.00 10.03 21.33
C GLN A 141 -11.44 9.48 21.44
N VAL A 142 -11.64 8.20 21.16
CA VAL A 142 -12.96 7.57 21.16
C VAL A 142 -13.35 7.18 22.59
N LYS A 143 -14.33 7.89 23.15
CA LYS A 143 -14.75 7.78 24.57
C LYS A 143 -15.43 6.46 25.00
N SER A 144 -15.37 5.39 24.21
CA SER A 144 -16.10 4.14 24.52
C SER A 144 -15.45 2.86 23.99
N ILE A 145 -14.13 2.76 23.96
CA ILE A 145 -13.46 1.52 23.53
C ILE A 145 -13.47 0.42 24.61
N THR A 146 -13.84 0.78 25.85
CA THR A 146 -14.03 -0.20 26.93
C THR A 146 -15.51 -0.46 27.19
N ASP A 147 -15.86 -1.74 27.27
CA ASP A 147 -17.17 -2.23 27.66
C ASP A 147 -17.51 -1.77 29.08
N ALA A 148 -18.15 -0.62 29.19
CA ALA A 148 -19.03 -0.31 30.30
C ALA A 148 -20.48 -0.44 29.79
N GLN A 149 -20.92 -1.69 29.60
CA GLN A 149 -22.33 -2.07 29.64
C GLN A 149 -22.69 -2.49 31.07
#